data_AF-A0A1G3RD22-F1
#
_entry.id   AF-A0A1G3RD22-F1
#
_cell.length_a   1.000
_cell.length_b   1.000
_cell.length_c   1.000
_cell.angle_alpha   90.00
_cell.angle_beta   90.00
_cell.angle_gamma   90.00
#
_symmetry.space_group_name_H-M   'P 1'
#
loop_
_entity.id
_entity.type
_entity.pdbx_description
1 polymer ?
#
loop_
_entity_poly.entity_id
_entity_poly.type
_entity_poly.pdbx_seq_one_letter_code
_entity_poly.pdbx_strand_id
1 'polypeptide(L)'
;MSPEQVILAQPAARLLPEDFDIGPLGDRVGGSRTERMARAVAIRFLAGLGGGKVPDVELLPERREELSRSLQHYLDRQLLPSRYRLGPLIELEDGSLRCRVRLFGNPGSGSGELYLSIADGRWYVADLQAGLAVLGVAAPRRTGKYLPTEAR
;
A
#
# COMPACT_ATOMS: atom_id res chain seq x y z
N MET A 1 -38.67 -4.57 16.86
CA MET A 1 -37.45 -5.21 16.31
C MET A 1 -36.63 -5.67 17.49
N SER A 2 -36.24 -6.94 17.55
CA SER A 2 -35.44 -7.46 18.66
C SER A 2 -33.97 -7.05 18.51
N PRO A 3 -33.21 -6.93 19.61
CA PRO A 3 -31.76 -6.67 19.57
C PRO A 3 -30.99 -7.67 18.70
N GLU A 4 -31.48 -8.91 18.61
CA GLU A 4 -30.88 -10.00 17.82
C GLU A 4 -30.94 -9.74 16.30
N GLN A 5 -31.98 -9.04 15.83
CA GLN A 5 -32.12 -8.68 14.42
C GLN A 5 -31.13 -7.58 13.99
N VAL A 6 -30.62 -6.78 14.93
CA VAL A 6 -29.61 -5.75 14.68
C VAL A 6 -28.23 -6.36 14.50
N ILE A 7 -27.93 -7.47 15.20
CA ILE A 7 -26.64 -8.17 15.12
C ILE A 7 -26.48 -8.91 13.79
N LEU A 8 -27.55 -9.50 13.26
CA LEU A 8 -27.55 -10.20 11.97
C LEU A 8 -27.57 -9.29 10.74
N ALA A 9 -27.81 -7.99 10.93
CA ALA A 9 -27.84 -7.00 9.85
C ALA A 9 -26.48 -6.33 9.61
N GLN A 10 -25.45 -6.62 10.42
CA GLN A 10 -24.10 -6.17 10.09
C GLN A 10 -23.59 -6.99 8.91
N PRO A 11 -23.23 -6.36 7.77
CA PRO A 11 -22.59 -7.08 6.68
C PRO A 11 -21.34 -7.73 7.26
N ALA A 12 -21.28 -9.08 7.20
CA ALA A 12 -20.11 -9.82 7.65
C ALA A 12 -18.88 -9.17 7.00
N ALA A 13 -18.04 -8.53 7.82
CA ALA A 13 -16.82 -7.93 7.34
C ALA A 13 -16.05 -9.03 6.61
N ARG A 14 -15.81 -8.83 5.30
CA ARG A 14 -15.19 -9.84 4.47
C ARG A 14 -13.81 -10.12 5.07
N LEU A 15 -13.62 -11.32 5.64
CA LEU A 15 -12.34 -11.77 6.18
C LEU A 15 -11.34 -11.86 5.02
N LEU A 16 -10.29 -11.04 5.08
CA LEU A 16 -9.24 -11.00 4.08
C LEU A 16 -8.00 -11.72 4.62
N PRO A 17 -7.21 -12.40 3.76
CA PRO A 17 -5.95 -12.99 4.19
C PRO A 17 -5.01 -11.94 4.80
N GLU A 18 -4.20 -12.34 5.76
CA GLU A 18 -3.20 -11.47 6.39
C GLU A 18 -1.80 -11.64 5.76
N ASP A 19 -1.03 -10.57 5.82
CA ASP A 19 0.41 -10.56 5.62
C ASP A 19 1.09 -10.20 6.94
N PHE A 20 2.12 -10.96 7.28
CA PHE A 20 2.86 -10.83 8.55
C PHE A 20 3.37 -9.44 8.88
N ASP A 21 3.72 -8.66 7.87
CA ASP A 21 4.40 -7.37 8.08
C ASP A 21 3.47 -6.19 7.87
N ILE A 22 2.34 -6.38 7.19
CA ILE A 22 1.39 -5.29 6.92
C ILE A 22 -0.02 -5.53 7.51
N GLY A 23 -0.27 -6.71 8.09
CA GLY A 23 -1.57 -7.10 8.64
C GLY A 23 -2.55 -7.52 7.54
N PRO A 24 -3.86 -7.22 7.66
CA PRO A 24 -4.85 -7.64 6.67
C PRO A 24 -4.54 -7.08 5.29
N LEU A 25 -4.72 -7.88 4.25
CA LEU A 25 -4.65 -7.42 2.87
C LEU A 25 -5.89 -6.61 2.52
N GLY A 26 -5.75 -5.60 1.66
CA GLY A 26 -6.89 -4.78 1.23
C GLY A 26 -7.76 -5.49 0.19
N ASP A 27 -9.09 -5.30 0.27
CA ASP A 27 -10.04 -5.90 -0.68
C ASP A 27 -9.80 -5.41 -2.11
N ARG A 28 -9.48 -6.33 -3.03
CA ARG A 28 -9.18 -6.01 -4.43
C ARG A 28 -10.41 -5.77 -5.30
N VAL A 29 -11.59 -6.21 -4.86
CA VAL A 29 -12.82 -6.24 -5.67
C VAL A 29 -13.90 -5.32 -5.07
N GLY A 30 -13.97 -5.23 -3.74
CA GLY A 30 -14.92 -4.40 -3.01
C GLY A 30 -14.48 -2.94 -2.81
N GLY A 31 -15.14 -2.27 -1.87
CA GLY A 31 -14.87 -0.88 -1.48
C GLY A 31 -15.74 0.16 -2.18
N SER A 32 -15.69 1.40 -1.71
CA SER A 32 -16.33 2.58 -2.30
C SER A 32 -15.73 2.94 -3.66
N ARG A 33 -16.41 3.80 -4.42
CA ARG A 33 -15.86 4.33 -5.68
C ARG A 33 -14.51 5.02 -5.45
N THR A 34 -14.41 5.77 -4.36
CA THR A 34 -13.21 6.48 -3.94
C THR A 34 -12.05 5.52 -3.71
N GLU A 35 -12.26 4.46 -2.93
CA GLU A 35 -11.24 3.46 -2.65
C GLU A 35 -10.77 2.74 -3.92
N ARG A 36 -11.69 2.41 -4.83
CA ARG A 36 -11.32 1.79 -6.11
C ARG A 36 -10.45 2.72 -6.97
N MET A 37 -10.78 4.01 -7.03
CA MET A 37 -10.00 4.99 -7.79
C MET A 37 -8.61 5.19 -7.20
N ALA A 38 -8.51 5.38 -5.88
CA ALA A 38 -7.23 5.55 -5.19
C ALA A 38 -6.36 4.28 -5.30
N ARG A 39 -6.95 3.09 -5.19
CA ARG A 39 -6.25 1.81 -5.41
C ARG A 39 -5.71 1.68 -6.82
N ALA A 40 -6.46 2.12 -7.83
CA ALA A 40 -6.00 2.08 -9.21
C ALA A 40 -4.75 2.95 -9.42
N VAL A 41 -4.70 4.13 -8.78
CA VAL A 41 -3.51 5.01 -8.77
C VAL A 41 -2.33 4.31 -8.11
N ALA A 42 -2.52 3.75 -6.91
CA ALA A 42 -1.48 2.99 -6.20
C ALA A 42 -0.91 1.83 -7.03
N ILE A 43 -1.78 1.07 -7.71
CA ILE A 43 -1.39 -0.07 -8.56
C ILE A 43 -0.53 0.42 -9.75
N ARG A 44 -0.95 1.48 -10.45
CA ARG A 44 -0.21 2.02 -11.60
C ARG A 44 1.14 2.57 -11.17
N PHE A 45 1.18 3.29 -10.04
CA PHE A 45 2.40 3.80 -9.45
C PHE A 45 3.39 2.66 -9.12
N LEU A 46 2.96 1.65 -8.37
CA LEU A 46 3.81 0.51 -7.98
C LEU A 46 4.25 -0.36 -9.16
N ALA A 47 3.39 -0.52 -10.18
CA ALA A 47 3.76 -1.21 -11.41
C ALA A 47 4.87 -0.47 -12.17
N GLY A 48 4.81 0.86 -12.21
CA GLY A 48 5.87 1.66 -12.81
C GLY A 48 7.20 1.53 -12.07
N LEU A 49 7.17 1.57 -10.73
CA LEU A 49 8.38 1.34 -9.93
C LEU A 49 8.99 -0.04 -10.22
N GLY A 50 8.17 -1.09 -10.32
CA GLY A 50 8.64 -2.42 -10.71
C GLY A 50 9.19 -2.51 -12.12
N GLY A 51 8.76 -1.61 -13.01
CA GLY A 51 9.30 -1.42 -14.36
C GLY A 51 10.52 -0.49 -14.44
N GLY A 52 11.04 -0.03 -13.30
CA GLY A 52 12.22 0.85 -13.24
C GLY A 52 11.95 2.30 -13.64
N LYS A 53 10.70 2.77 -13.53
CA LYS A 53 10.32 4.16 -13.84
C LYS A 53 9.54 4.77 -12.70
N VAL A 54 9.72 6.07 -12.46
CA VAL A 54 8.80 6.83 -11.62
C VAL A 54 7.59 7.28 -12.45
N PRO A 55 6.35 6.92 -12.08
CA PRO A 55 5.15 7.36 -12.82
C PRO A 55 4.72 8.77 -12.40
N ASP A 56 5.39 9.79 -12.91
CA ASP A 56 5.18 11.19 -12.53
C ASP A 56 3.71 11.65 -12.60
N VAL A 57 2.95 11.13 -13.57
CA VAL A 57 1.52 11.43 -13.75
C VAL A 57 0.63 10.93 -12.62
N GLU A 58 1.11 9.97 -11.82
CA GLU A 58 0.42 9.47 -10.64
C GLU A 58 0.90 10.16 -9.35
N LEU A 59 1.95 10.97 -9.41
CA LEU A 59 2.44 11.74 -8.27
C LEU A 59 1.67 13.04 -8.09
N LEU A 60 1.47 13.42 -6.82
CA LEU A 60 0.84 14.67 -6.45
C LEU A 60 1.64 15.83 -7.07
N PRO A 61 1.01 16.75 -7.82
CA PRO A 61 1.73 17.75 -8.60
C PRO A 61 2.76 18.55 -7.79
N GLU A 62 2.39 18.96 -6.57
CA GLU A 62 3.21 19.76 -5.66
C GLU A 62 4.45 19.02 -5.14
N ARG A 63 4.42 17.68 -5.10
CA ARG A 63 5.50 16.82 -4.60
C ARG A 63 6.23 16.06 -5.69
N ARG A 64 5.82 16.22 -6.95
CA ARG A 64 6.30 15.41 -8.07
C ARG A 64 7.82 15.46 -8.20
N GLU A 65 8.41 16.64 -8.19
CA GLU A 65 9.86 16.80 -8.39
C GLU A 65 10.65 16.13 -7.26
N GLU A 66 10.28 16.38 -6.01
CA GLU A 66 10.93 15.82 -4.83
C GLU A 66 10.84 14.28 -4.80
N LEU A 67 9.62 13.74 -4.94
CA LEU A 67 9.38 12.30 -4.91
C LEU A 67 10.06 11.60 -6.07
N SER A 68 10.03 12.19 -7.28
CA SER A 68 10.68 11.58 -8.44
C SER A 68 12.17 11.49 -8.25
N ARG A 69 12.82 12.56 -7.77
CA ARG A 69 14.26 12.57 -7.49
C ARG A 69 14.63 11.52 -6.42
N SER A 70 13.87 11.46 -5.33
CA SER A 70 14.10 10.51 -4.24
C SER A 70 13.92 9.05 -4.69
N LEU A 71 12.86 8.75 -5.44
CA LEU A 71 12.59 7.41 -5.94
C LEU A 71 13.60 6.99 -7.00
N GLN A 72 13.95 7.89 -7.94
CA GLN A 72 14.90 7.61 -9.01
C GLN A 72 16.27 7.17 -8.47
N HIS A 73 16.73 7.74 -7.35
CA HIS A 73 17.96 7.32 -6.68
C HIS A 73 17.99 5.80 -6.39
N TYR A 74 16.86 5.20 -5.99
CA TYR A 74 16.78 3.76 -5.73
C TYR A 74 16.68 2.95 -7.04
N LEU A 75 15.92 3.45 -8.02
CA LEU A 75 15.74 2.77 -9.30
C LEU A 75 17.05 2.70 -10.10
N ASP A 76 17.87 3.76 -10.07
CA ASP A 76 19.20 3.79 -10.70
C ASP A 76 20.15 2.72 -10.14
N ARG A 77 19.92 2.32 -8.89
CA ARG A 77 20.67 1.26 -8.18
C ARG A 77 20.04 -0.12 -8.37
N GLN A 78 19.10 -0.27 -9.30
CA GLN A 78 18.37 -1.51 -9.59
C GLN A 78 17.60 -2.08 -8.38
N LEU A 79 17.20 -1.21 -7.43
CA LEU A 79 16.40 -1.61 -6.27
C LEU A 79 14.91 -1.60 -6.63
N LEU A 80 14.54 -2.49 -7.54
CA LEU A 80 13.20 -2.55 -8.13
C LEU A 80 12.31 -3.54 -7.35
N PRO A 81 11.08 -3.13 -6.98
CA PRO A 81 10.11 -4.08 -6.45
C PRO A 81 9.58 -4.98 -7.57
N SER A 82 9.87 -6.28 -7.51
CA SER A 82 9.34 -7.29 -8.43
C SER A 82 7.84 -7.57 -8.23
N ARG A 83 7.38 -7.46 -6.98
CA ARG A 83 5.99 -7.69 -6.56
C ARG A 83 5.67 -6.79 -5.38
N TYR A 84 4.38 -6.63 -5.11
CA TYR A 84 3.91 -5.90 -3.93
C TYR A 84 2.61 -6.46 -3.36
N ARG A 85 2.33 -6.10 -2.12
CA ARG A 85 1.04 -6.29 -1.43
C ARG A 85 0.59 -4.97 -0.83
N LEU A 86 -0.72 -4.77 -0.81
CA LEU A 86 -1.36 -3.58 -0.22
C LEU A 86 -2.31 -4.03 0.88
N GLY A 87 -2.26 -3.33 2.00
CA GLY A 87 -3.26 -3.40 3.06
C GLY A 87 -4.54 -2.66 2.68
N PRO A 88 -5.53 -2.61 3.59
CA PRO A 88 -6.72 -1.78 3.43
C PRO A 88 -6.34 -0.30 3.28
N LEU A 89 -7.17 0.44 2.54
CA LEU A 89 -7.11 1.90 2.52
C LEU A 89 -7.82 2.40 3.78
N ILE A 90 -7.16 3.29 4.50
CA ILE A 90 -7.66 3.92 5.71
C ILE A 90 -7.73 5.41 5.42
N GLU A 91 -8.91 5.99 5.61
CA GLU A 91 -9.13 7.43 5.49
C GLU A 91 -8.51 8.17 6.68
N LEU A 92 -7.82 9.27 6.39
CA LEU A 92 -7.23 10.17 7.37
C LEU A 92 -8.12 11.39 7.58
N GLU A 93 -7.87 12.16 8.64
CA GLU A 93 -8.70 13.31 9.03
C GLU A 93 -8.80 14.41 7.96
N ASP A 94 -7.79 14.53 7.10
CA ASP A 94 -7.72 15.49 6.00
C ASP A 94 -8.40 14.98 4.70
N GLY A 95 -9.05 13.81 4.75
CA GLY A 95 -9.67 13.16 3.59
C GLY A 95 -8.68 12.48 2.65
N SER A 96 -7.39 12.44 2.99
CA SER A 96 -6.41 11.62 2.30
C SER A 96 -6.55 10.14 2.69
N LEU A 97 -5.93 9.25 1.91
CA LEU A 97 -5.95 7.81 2.19
C LEU A 97 -4.54 7.30 2.44
N ARG A 98 -4.42 6.36 3.37
CA ARG A 98 -3.18 5.64 3.65
C ARG A 98 -3.41 4.14 3.51
N CYS A 99 -2.42 3.43 2.97
CA CYS A 99 -2.36 1.97 3.12
C CYS A 99 -0.96 1.50 3.44
N ARG A 100 -0.87 0.38 4.15
CA ARG A 100 0.41 -0.32 4.31
C ARG A 100 0.77 -1.00 3.00
N VAL A 101 2.06 -0.97 2.67
CA VAL A 101 2.61 -1.60 1.48
C VAL A 101 3.74 -2.53 1.87
N ARG A 102 3.80 -3.68 1.19
CA ARG A 102 4.94 -4.58 1.22
C ARG A 102 5.51 -4.68 -0.18
N LEU A 103 6.81 -4.47 -0.31
CA LEU A 103 7.58 -4.52 -1.55
C LEU A 103 8.50 -5.73 -1.52
N PHE A 104 8.55 -6.49 -2.61
CA PHE A 104 9.39 -7.67 -2.75
C PHE A 104 10.45 -7.43 -3.82
N GLY A 105 11.71 -7.38 -3.41
CA GLY A 105 12.87 -7.29 -4.30
C GLY A 105 13.47 -8.67 -4.55
N ASN A 106 14.74 -8.66 -4.94
CA ASN A 106 15.57 -9.84 -5.02
C ASN A 106 16.96 -9.51 -4.43
N PRO A 107 17.38 -10.12 -3.31
CA PRO A 107 16.69 -11.13 -2.49
C PRO A 107 15.81 -10.58 -1.36
N GLY A 108 15.68 -9.26 -1.21
CA GLY A 108 15.08 -8.61 -0.03
C GLY A 108 13.59 -8.33 -0.11
N SER A 109 13.02 -7.85 1.00
CA SER A 109 11.67 -7.27 1.05
C SER A 109 11.62 -6.12 2.04
N GLY A 110 10.89 -5.07 1.71
CA GLY A 110 10.63 -3.93 2.57
C GLY A 110 9.13 -3.76 2.83
N SER A 111 8.76 -3.24 3.99
CA SER A 111 7.41 -2.79 4.30
C SER A 111 7.40 -1.29 4.58
N GLY A 112 6.22 -0.71 4.58
CA GLY A 112 6.05 0.73 4.74
C GLY A 112 4.61 1.17 4.53
N GLU A 113 4.45 2.47 4.25
CA GLU A 113 3.16 3.10 4.03
C GLU A 113 3.16 3.87 2.70
N LEU A 114 2.01 3.85 2.03
CA LEU A 114 1.73 4.62 0.83
C LEU A 114 0.61 5.60 1.16
N TYR A 115 0.83 6.86 0.83
CA TYR A 115 -0.11 7.95 1.07
C TYR A 115 -0.67 8.45 -0.27
N LEU A 116 -1.97 8.66 -0.29
CA LEU A 116 -2.74 9.06 -1.46
C LEU A 116 -3.53 10.31 -1.10
N SER A 117 -3.49 11.33 -1.94
CA SER A 117 -4.25 12.56 -1.74
C SER A 117 -5.00 12.95 -3.02
N ILE A 118 -6.01 13.80 -2.88
CA ILE A 118 -6.79 14.33 -4.00
C ILE A 118 -6.32 15.75 -4.33
N ALA A 119 -6.11 16.00 -5.62
CA ALA A 119 -5.91 17.35 -6.16
C ALA A 119 -6.70 17.46 -7.46
N ASP A 120 -7.34 18.61 -7.72
CA ASP A 120 -8.14 18.82 -8.94
C ASP A 120 -9.15 17.70 -9.25
N GLY A 121 -9.74 17.10 -8.20
CA GLY A 121 -10.71 16.00 -8.33
C GLY A 121 -10.12 14.63 -8.73
N ARG A 122 -8.79 14.49 -8.78
CA ARG A 122 -8.08 13.24 -9.10
C ARG A 122 -7.21 12.79 -7.93
N TRP A 123 -7.15 11.47 -7.73
CA TRP A 123 -6.25 10.83 -6.76
C TRP A 123 -4.81 10.76 -7.28
N TYR A 124 -3.86 11.00 -6.39
CA TYR A 124 -2.43 10.94 -6.62
C TYR A 124 -1.71 10.27 -5.45
N VAL A 125 -0.52 9.74 -5.68
CA VAL A 125 0.44 9.36 -4.64
C VAL A 125 1.08 10.63 -4.08
N ALA A 126 0.89 10.86 -2.78
CA ALA A 126 1.43 11.99 -2.06
C ALA A 126 2.77 11.66 -1.37
N ASP A 127 3.00 10.38 -1.05
CA ASP A 127 4.26 9.90 -0.48
C ASP A 127 4.37 8.36 -0.54
N LEU A 128 5.60 7.85 -0.54
CA LEU A 128 5.92 6.44 -0.34
C LEU A 128 7.02 6.33 0.73
N GLN A 129 6.65 5.85 1.90
CA GLN A 129 7.57 5.59 3.01
C GLN A 129 7.78 4.10 3.15
N ALA A 130 8.65 3.53 2.31
CA ALA A 130 8.96 2.11 2.33
C ALA A 130 10.47 1.87 2.21
N GLY A 131 10.94 0.76 2.77
CA GLY A 131 12.35 0.37 2.71
C GLY A 131 12.78 -0.09 1.30
N LEU A 132 12.96 0.80 0.33
CA LEU A 132 13.53 0.44 -0.98
C LEU A 132 14.99 0.00 -0.87
N ALA A 133 15.75 0.62 0.04
CA ALA A 133 17.17 0.29 0.27
C ALA A 133 17.41 -1.18 0.63
N VAL A 134 16.45 -1.83 1.30
CA VAL A 134 16.58 -3.22 1.76
C VAL A 134 16.16 -4.25 0.71
N LEU A 135 15.67 -3.82 -0.47
CA LEU A 135 15.22 -4.74 -1.53
C LEU A 135 16.36 -5.58 -2.12
N GLY A 136 17.59 -5.07 -2.11
CA GLY A 136 18.79 -5.77 -2.57
C GLY A 136 19.51 -6.56 -1.47
N VAL A 137 18.98 -6.59 -0.24
CA VAL A 137 19.62 -7.23 0.92
C VAL A 137 18.81 -8.45 1.34
N ALA A 138 19.44 -9.61 1.45
CA ALA A 138 18.75 -10.83 1.87
C ALA A 138 18.21 -10.65 3.29
N ALA A 139 16.91 -10.86 3.46
CA ALA A 139 16.32 -10.80 4.79
C ALA A 139 16.91 -11.94 5.65
N PRO A 140 17.32 -11.66 6.91
CA PRO A 140 17.70 -12.72 7.82
C PRO A 140 16.52 -13.69 8.00
N ARG A 141 16.80 -15.00 8.01
CA ARG A 141 15.76 -16.02 8.28
C ARG A 141 15.12 -15.71 9.63
N ARG A 142 13.82 -15.40 9.62
CA ARG A 142 13.04 -15.26 10.87
C ARG A 142 13.00 -16.62 11.57
N THR A 143 13.50 -16.66 12.81
CA THR A 143 13.48 -17.84 13.70
C THR A 143 12.35 -17.78 14.74
N GLY A 144 11.47 -16.76 14.66
CA GLY A 144 10.35 -16.57 15.60
C GLY A 144 9.13 -17.43 15.27
N LYS A 145 8.40 -17.87 16.31
CA LYS A 145 7.11 -18.57 16.18
C LYS A 145 6.02 -17.59 15.70
N TYR A 146 5.12 -18.11 14.86
CA TYR A 146 3.89 -17.43 14.42
C TYR A 146 3.01 -17.04 15.62
N LEU A 147 2.62 -15.78 15.71
CA LEU A 147 1.59 -15.29 16.64
C LEU A 147 0.51 -14.59 15.80
N PRO A 148 -0.68 -15.19 15.63
CA PRO A 148 -1.79 -14.53 14.95
C PRO A 148 -2.23 -13.31 15.76
N THR A 149 -2.65 -12.24 15.08
CA THR A 149 -3.28 -11.10 15.75
C THR A 149 -4.64 -11.56 16.29
N GLU A 150 -4.87 -11.44 17.60
CA GLU A 150 -6.18 -11.72 18.18
C GLU A 150 -7.22 -10.79 17.54
N ALA A 151 -8.31 -11.39 17.03
CA ALA A 151 -9.46 -10.66 16.53
C ALA A 151 -10.03 -9.80 17.68
N ARG A 152 -9.91 -8.48 17.56
CA ARG A 152 -10.61 -7.51 18.40
C ARG A 152 -11.84 -6.99 17.68
#